data_AF-A0AAD3XJE7-F1
#
_entry.id   AF-A0AAD3XJE7-F1
#
_cell.length_a   1.000
_cell.length_b   1.000
_cell.length_c   1.000
_cell.angle_alpha   90.00
_cell.angle_beta   90.00
_cell.angle_gamma   90.00
#
_symmetry.space_group_name_H-M   'P 1'
#
loop_
_entity.id
_entity.type
_entity.pdbx_description
1 polymer ?
#
loop_
_entity_poly.entity_id
_entity_poly.type
_entity_poly.pdbx_seq_one_letter_code
_entity_poly.pdbx_strand_id
1 'polypeptide(L)'
;MITLLSPPVTVAIHSRNRNPTPINLLLTPDPSRQNDGVSRTVAFTTPQNYADRLTHLLTLKKWAPLWCPTVVVEATPLTQSNVLLYLKPPNPFDIRRSSLLEDFSAIAFTSRTGISVFTAALVEIEAPPLSPFGEIFTISALGSDSDLLTDDFIARICANSERIRVLVPPNATPSGLVESLGPGLGRKVLCPVPLVVGLEEPQVIPDFLRDLDLMGWDAVRVDGYETRWAGPNSAERLVTRERETVDAIVFTSTAEVEGLLKGLGEIGLGWGDLRRRWPGLVVAAHGPVTALGAERLGLRVDVVSSRFSSFDGVVEALAHTWQSSSSYM
;
A
#
# COMPACT_ATOMS: atom_id res chain seq x y z
N MET A 1 13.17 51.45 -50.78
CA MET A 1 14.12 50.69 -51.62
C MET A 1 13.72 49.22 -51.55
N ILE A 2 13.16 48.72 -52.67
CA ILE A 2 13.04 47.31 -53.11
C ILE A 2 12.32 46.39 -52.09
N THR A 3 11.04 46.00 -52.15
CA THR A 3 10.06 45.64 -53.20
C THR A 3 10.50 44.57 -54.20
N LEU A 4 10.01 43.33 -54.02
CA LEU A 4 9.71 42.25 -55.00
C LEU A 4 8.87 41.22 -54.22
N LEU A 5 7.52 41.10 -54.28
CA LEU A 5 6.57 40.74 -55.35
C LEU A 5 6.82 39.38 -56.06
N SER A 6 6.14 38.34 -55.53
CA SER A 6 5.33 37.22 -56.11
C SER A 6 5.69 36.57 -57.47
N PRO A 7 5.41 35.26 -57.71
CA PRO A 7 4.03 34.75 -57.93
C PRO A 7 3.71 33.34 -57.36
N PRO A 8 2.42 32.93 -57.37
CA PRO A 8 1.98 31.60 -56.96
C PRO A 8 2.13 30.59 -58.11
N VAL A 9 2.35 29.31 -57.79
CA VAL A 9 2.26 28.22 -58.77
C VAL A 9 1.18 27.25 -58.33
N THR A 10 0.08 27.24 -59.09
CA THR A 10 -0.92 26.17 -59.13
C THR A 10 -0.63 25.32 -60.35
N VAL A 11 -0.38 24.01 -60.19
CA VAL A 11 -0.57 23.02 -61.27
C VAL A 11 -1.19 21.76 -60.68
N ALA A 12 -2.20 21.29 -61.40
CA ALA A 12 -3.18 20.27 -61.05
C ALA A 12 -2.68 18.82 -61.26
N ILE A 13 -3.13 17.95 -60.35
CA ILE A 13 -3.81 16.66 -60.56
C ILE A 13 -3.30 15.77 -61.70
N HIS A 14 -2.74 14.61 -61.32
CA HIS A 14 -3.10 13.32 -61.95
C HIS A 14 -3.20 12.22 -60.89
N SER A 15 -4.35 11.56 -60.89
CA SER A 15 -4.80 10.56 -59.93
C SER A 15 -4.00 9.26 -60.02
N ARG A 16 -3.65 8.65 -58.88
CA ARG A 16 -3.75 7.20 -58.70
C ARG A 16 -4.21 6.86 -57.28
N ASN A 17 -5.50 6.61 -57.24
CA ASN A 17 -6.28 5.83 -56.30
C ASN A 17 -5.48 4.73 -55.58
N ARG A 18 -5.32 4.83 -54.25
CA ARG A 18 -5.21 3.68 -53.33
C ARG A 18 -5.85 4.10 -52.00
N ASN A 19 -7.05 3.59 -51.75
CA ASN A 19 -7.72 3.64 -50.47
C ASN A 19 -6.80 3.08 -49.36
N PRO A 20 -6.57 3.80 -48.24
CA PRO A 20 -6.13 3.16 -47.01
C PRO A 20 -7.37 2.62 -46.29
N THR A 21 -7.48 1.31 -46.24
CA THR A 21 -8.45 0.58 -45.39
C THR A 21 -8.22 0.96 -43.93
N PRO A 22 -9.26 1.22 -43.12
CA PRO A 22 -9.10 1.50 -41.70
C PRO A 22 -8.68 0.22 -40.96
N ILE A 23 -7.48 0.21 -40.40
CA ILE A 23 -7.03 -0.83 -39.46
C ILE A 23 -7.61 -0.50 -38.09
N ASN A 24 -8.86 -0.92 -37.85
CA ASN A 24 -9.37 -1.14 -36.50
C ASN A 24 -8.77 -2.47 -36.01
N LEU A 25 -7.61 -2.41 -35.34
CA LEU A 25 -7.12 -3.55 -34.56
C LEU A 25 -7.70 -3.45 -33.15
N LEU A 26 -8.94 -3.91 -33.00
CA LEU A 26 -9.43 -4.45 -31.73
C LEU A 26 -8.55 -5.68 -31.44
N LEU A 27 -7.60 -5.53 -30.51
CA LEU A 27 -6.87 -6.66 -29.95
C LEU A 27 -7.84 -7.48 -29.09
N THR A 28 -8.49 -8.45 -29.71
CA THR A 28 -9.18 -9.53 -29.00
C THR A 28 -8.13 -10.48 -28.39
N PRO A 29 -8.28 -10.89 -27.13
CA PRO A 29 -7.47 -11.99 -26.58
C PRO A 29 -7.68 -13.26 -27.41
N ASP A 30 -6.60 -14.03 -27.59
CA ASP A 30 -6.63 -15.32 -28.28
C ASP A 30 -7.49 -16.34 -27.49
N PRO A 31 -8.58 -16.87 -28.07
CA PRO A 31 -9.49 -17.82 -27.42
C PRO A 31 -8.90 -19.23 -27.22
N SER A 32 -7.73 -19.53 -27.76
CA SER A 32 -7.21 -20.90 -27.77
C SER A 32 -6.56 -21.37 -26.47
N ARG A 33 -6.48 -20.53 -25.42
CA ARG A 33 -5.98 -20.94 -24.08
C ARG A 33 -7.07 -21.43 -23.11
N GLN A 34 -8.00 -22.24 -23.60
CA GLN A 34 -8.87 -23.06 -22.75
C GLN A 34 -8.75 -24.53 -23.13
N ASN A 35 -7.73 -25.21 -22.58
CA ASN A 35 -7.69 -26.62 -22.15
C ASN A 35 -6.29 -27.25 -22.11
N ASP A 36 -5.22 -26.49 -22.35
CA ASP A 36 -3.88 -26.99 -22.03
C ASP A 36 -3.58 -26.69 -20.56
N GLY A 37 -3.09 -27.67 -19.80
CA GLY A 37 -2.83 -27.62 -18.35
C GLY A 37 -1.77 -26.62 -17.88
N VAL A 38 -1.71 -25.43 -18.47
CA VAL A 38 -0.82 -24.32 -18.11
C VAL A 38 -1.53 -23.41 -17.10
N SER A 39 -1.05 -23.46 -15.87
CA SER A 39 -1.49 -22.59 -14.78
C SER A 39 -1.17 -21.12 -15.09
N ARG A 40 -2.14 -20.22 -14.93
CA ARG A 40 -1.92 -18.77 -15.09
C ARG A 40 -0.88 -18.28 -14.09
N THR A 41 0.10 -17.52 -14.55
CA THR A 41 1.10 -16.91 -13.68
C THR A 41 0.62 -15.54 -13.19
N VAL A 42 0.56 -15.38 -11.87
CA VAL A 42 0.17 -14.11 -11.22
C VAL A 42 1.34 -13.57 -10.41
N ALA A 43 1.91 -12.47 -10.91
CA ALA A 43 2.91 -11.71 -10.19
C ALA A 43 2.26 -10.88 -9.08
N PHE A 44 3.00 -10.63 -8.00
CA PHE A 44 2.61 -9.68 -6.97
C PHE A 44 3.84 -9.14 -6.24
N THR A 45 3.72 -7.90 -5.75
CA THR A 45 4.87 -7.09 -5.34
C THR A 45 4.95 -6.80 -3.86
N THR A 46 4.07 -7.44 -3.09
CA THR A 46 3.89 -7.18 -1.66
C THR A 46 5.17 -7.41 -0.85
N PRO A 47 5.31 -6.76 0.32
CA PRO A 47 6.31 -7.15 1.31
C PRO A 47 6.07 -8.58 1.83
N GLN A 48 7.09 -9.16 2.48
CA GLN A 48 7.11 -10.55 2.96
C GLN A 48 5.91 -10.90 3.84
N ASN A 49 5.49 -10.01 4.74
CA ASN A 49 4.40 -10.23 5.69
C ASN A 49 3.03 -10.46 5.03
N TYR A 50 2.87 -10.11 3.75
CA TYR A 50 1.65 -10.36 2.97
C TYR A 50 1.81 -11.46 1.92
N ALA A 51 3.05 -11.85 1.63
CA ALA A 51 3.37 -12.74 0.52
C ALA A 51 2.76 -14.14 0.67
N ASP A 52 2.85 -14.73 1.87
CA ASP A 52 2.36 -16.09 2.13
C ASP A 52 0.85 -16.20 1.94
N ARG A 53 0.09 -15.20 2.43
CA ARG A 53 -1.36 -15.18 2.31
C ARG A 53 -1.79 -15.08 0.84
N LEU A 54 -1.18 -14.17 0.08
CA LEU A 54 -1.52 -14.01 -1.34
C LEU A 54 -1.09 -15.24 -2.15
N THR A 55 0.09 -15.80 -1.87
CA THR A 55 0.57 -17.08 -2.45
C THR A 55 -0.45 -18.18 -2.24
N HIS A 56 -0.95 -18.33 -1.01
CA HIS A 56 -1.95 -19.35 -0.67
C HIS A 56 -3.24 -19.17 -1.47
N LEU A 57 -3.80 -17.96 -1.52
CA LEU A 57 -5.04 -17.67 -2.24
C LEU A 57 -4.92 -17.91 -3.76
N LEU A 58 -3.80 -17.51 -4.37
CA LEU A 58 -3.53 -17.76 -5.78
C LEU A 58 -3.40 -19.27 -6.07
N THR A 59 -2.75 -20.00 -5.16
CA THR A 59 -2.58 -21.46 -5.27
C THR A 59 -3.93 -22.18 -5.19
N LEU A 60 -4.85 -21.74 -4.32
CA LEU A 60 -6.22 -22.29 -4.24
C LEU A 60 -7.00 -22.13 -5.56
N LYS A 61 -6.71 -21.07 -6.33
CA LYS A 61 -7.26 -20.87 -7.69
C LYS A 61 -6.53 -21.67 -8.77
N LYS A 62 -5.54 -22.50 -8.41
CA LYS A 62 -4.65 -23.24 -9.32
C LYS A 62 -3.87 -22.30 -10.25
N TRP A 63 -3.54 -21.10 -9.79
CA TRP A 63 -2.65 -20.15 -10.47
C TRP A 63 -1.25 -20.26 -9.90
N ALA A 64 -0.23 -19.99 -10.71
CA ALA A 64 1.17 -20.01 -10.34
C ALA A 64 1.57 -18.66 -9.72
N PRO A 65 1.77 -18.57 -8.39
CA PRO A 65 2.18 -17.33 -7.75
C PRO A 65 3.63 -16.98 -8.12
N LEU A 66 3.86 -15.71 -8.47
CA LEU A 66 5.18 -15.13 -8.68
C LEU A 66 5.38 -13.94 -7.73
N TRP A 67 6.05 -14.19 -6.61
CA TRP A 67 6.35 -13.13 -5.66
C TRP A 67 7.58 -12.31 -6.09
N CYS A 68 7.40 -11.02 -6.35
CA CYS A 68 8.44 -10.07 -6.79
C CYS A 68 8.44 -8.84 -5.88
N PRO A 69 8.95 -8.94 -4.63
CA PRO A 69 8.84 -7.86 -3.66
C PRO A 69 9.53 -6.59 -4.17
N THR A 70 8.82 -5.47 -4.15
CA THR A 70 9.37 -4.16 -4.52
C THR A 70 9.53 -3.23 -3.34
N VAL A 71 8.96 -3.61 -2.20
CA VAL A 71 9.12 -2.94 -0.92
C VAL A 71 9.39 -3.93 0.20
N VAL A 72 10.07 -3.45 1.23
CA VAL A 72 10.31 -4.13 2.51
C VAL A 72 9.61 -3.32 3.59
N VAL A 73 8.95 -4.01 4.51
CA VAL A 73 8.30 -3.39 5.68
C VAL A 73 8.87 -4.04 6.93
N GLU A 74 9.60 -3.26 7.72
CA GLU A 74 10.32 -3.78 8.88
C GLU A 74 10.56 -2.71 9.94
N ALA A 75 10.85 -3.14 11.16
CA ALA A 75 11.37 -2.27 12.20
C ALA A 75 12.90 -2.22 12.12
N THR A 76 13.49 -1.05 12.36
CA THR A 76 14.95 -0.90 12.50
C THR A 76 15.29 -0.51 13.93
N PRO A 77 16.56 -0.63 14.37
CA PRO A 77 16.97 -0.15 15.70
C PRO A 77 16.63 1.33 15.93
N LEU A 78 16.68 2.15 14.87
CA LEU A 78 16.29 3.56 14.93
C LEU A 78 14.78 3.70 15.18
N THR A 79 13.94 3.03 14.38
CA THR A 79 12.49 3.17 14.54
C THR A 79 11.98 2.56 15.85
N GLN A 80 12.60 1.48 16.32
CA GLN A 80 12.35 0.94 17.66
C GLN A 80 12.69 1.95 18.76
N SER A 81 13.84 2.63 18.64
CA SER A 81 14.26 3.68 19.59
C SER A 81 13.29 4.85 19.61
N ASN A 82 12.74 5.24 18.44
CA ASN A 82 11.75 6.31 18.35
C ASN A 82 10.47 5.97 19.13
N VAL A 83 10.01 4.72 19.11
CA VAL A 83 8.86 4.28 19.91
C VAL A 83 9.23 4.23 21.40
N LEU A 84 10.39 3.64 21.74
CA LEU A 84 10.84 3.52 23.13
C LEU A 84 11.00 4.85 23.84
N LEU A 85 11.31 5.93 23.13
CA LEU A 85 11.39 7.29 23.68
C LEU A 85 10.10 7.69 24.40
N TYR A 86 8.94 7.27 23.89
CA TYR A 86 7.65 7.61 24.48
C TYR A 86 7.27 6.69 25.65
N LEU A 87 7.89 5.52 25.73
CA LEU A 87 7.58 4.48 26.71
C LEU A 87 8.47 4.53 27.95
N LYS A 88 9.69 5.04 27.82
CA LYS A 88 10.64 5.16 28.92
C LYS A 88 10.47 6.48 29.67
N PRO A 89 10.71 6.51 31.00
CA PRO A 89 10.79 7.77 31.72
C PRO A 89 11.98 8.58 31.19
N PRO A 90 11.83 9.91 30.99
CA PRO A 90 12.90 10.76 30.45
C PRO A 90 14.13 10.84 31.36
N ASN A 91 13.98 10.53 32.65
CA ASN A 91 15.09 10.33 33.58
C ASN A 91 14.78 9.12 34.48
N PRO A 92 15.58 8.04 34.44
CA PRO A 92 15.35 6.86 35.28
C PRO A 92 15.49 7.13 36.78
N PHE A 93 16.05 8.28 37.17
CA PHE A 93 16.15 8.74 38.56
C PHE A 93 15.06 9.74 38.95
N ASP A 94 14.22 10.20 38.01
CA ASP A 94 13.08 11.07 38.30
C ASP A 94 11.81 10.24 38.50
N ILE A 95 11.60 9.86 39.75
CA ILE A 95 10.45 9.04 40.20
C ILE A 95 9.10 9.76 40.01
N ARG A 96 9.09 11.07 39.68
CA ARG A 96 7.85 11.85 39.51
C ARG A 96 7.36 11.96 38.08
N ARG A 97 8.22 11.72 37.09
CA ARG A 97 7.85 11.82 35.68
C ARG A 97 7.73 10.43 35.08
N SER A 98 6.48 10.01 34.90
CA SER A 98 6.10 8.86 34.09
C SER A 98 6.62 8.99 32.65
N SER A 99 6.44 7.94 31.85
CA SER A 99 6.77 7.98 30.43
C SER A 99 6.13 9.18 29.71
N LEU A 100 6.72 9.62 28.58
CA LEU A 100 6.12 10.70 27.78
C LEU A 100 4.73 10.34 27.25
N LEU A 101 4.36 9.06 27.23
CA LEU A 101 3.03 8.60 26.85
C LEU A 101 1.92 9.19 27.74
N GLU A 102 2.21 9.61 28.98
CA GLU A 102 1.22 10.28 29.85
C GLU A 102 0.76 11.64 29.33
N ASP A 103 1.53 12.29 28.46
CA ASP A 103 1.12 13.55 27.84
C ASP A 103 0.09 13.34 26.72
N PHE A 104 -0.24 12.09 26.41
CA PHE A 104 -1.15 11.69 25.34
C PHE A 104 -2.50 11.23 25.88
N SER A 105 -3.56 11.45 25.10
CA SER A 105 -4.88 10.90 25.40
C SER A 105 -5.22 9.69 24.53
N ALA A 106 -4.46 9.46 23.46
CA ALA A 106 -4.68 8.33 22.57
C ALA A 106 -3.42 7.84 21.85
N ILE A 107 -3.47 6.58 21.42
CA ILE A 107 -2.62 6.03 20.35
C ILE A 107 -3.51 5.65 19.16
N ALA A 108 -3.07 6.00 17.96
CA ALA A 108 -3.77 5.68 16.73
C ALA A 108 -2.91 4.83 15.79
N PHE A 109 -3.22 3.52 15.74
CA PHE A 109 -2.55 2.58 14.86
C PHE A 109 -3.29 2.47 13.52
N THR A 110 -2.55 2.69 12.44
CA THR A 110 -3.04 2.54 11.07
C THR A 110 -2.56 1.25 10.39
N SER A 111 -1.83 0.39 11.11
CA SER A 111 -1.35 -0.90 10.61
C SER A 111 -1.02 -1.90 11.72
N ARG A 112 -1.13 -3.19 11.41
CA ARG A 112 -0.59 -4.29 12.26
C ARG A 112 0.88 -4.10 12.59
N THR A 113 1.70 -3.66 11.64
CA THR A 113 3.14 -3.47 11.87
C THR A 113 3.39 -2.42 12.95
N GLY A 114 2.64 -1.32 12.93
CA GLY A 114 2.71 -0.31 13.99
C GLY A 114 2.40 -0.89 15.37
N ILE A 115 1.36 -1.71 15.48
CA ILE A 115 1.00 -2.40 16.73
C ILE A 115 2.13 -3.35 17.15
N SER A 116 2.60 -4.22 16.26
CA SER A 116 3.65 -5.21 16.56
C SER A 116 4.95 -4.57 17.03
N VAL A 117 5.38 -3.46 16.42
CA VAL A 117 6.59 -2.75 16.88
C VAL A 117 6.38 -2.11 18.23
N PHE A 118 5.20 -1.53 18.45
CA PHE A 118 4.85 -0.97 19.75
C PHE A 118 4.81 -2.05 20.84
N THR A 119 4.24 -3.22 20.54
CA THR A 119 4.27 -4.39 21.44
C THR A 119 5.69 -4.83 21.73
N ALA A 120 6.57 -4.90 20.73
CA ALA A 120 7.98 -5.24 20.94
C ALA A 120 8.65 -4.22 21.86
N ALA A 121 8.38 -2.92 21.67
CA ALA A 121 8.91 -1.86 22.54
C ALA A 121 8.37 -1.94 23.98
N LEU A 122 7.13 -2.39 24.19
CA LEU A 122 6.56 -2.65 25.52
C LEU A 122 7.22 -3.83 26.24
N VAL A 123 7.81 -4.79 25.51
CA VAL A 123 8.55 -5.91 26.12
C VAL A 123 9.90 -5.45 26.67
N GLU A 124 10.47 -4.37 26.14
CA GLU A 124 11.77 -3.81 26.53
C GLU A 124 11.72 -2.90 27.78
N ILE A 125 10.53 -2.72 28.36
CA ILE A 125 10.34 -1.92 29.58
C ILE A 125 9.81 -2.80 30.71
N GLU A 126 10.20 -2.48 31.95
CA GLU A 126 9.88 -3.31 33.12
C GLU A 126 8.50 -3.02 33.71
N ALA A 127 7.99 -1.80 33.54
CA ALA A 127 6.74 -1.33 34.13
C ALA A 127 5.84 -0.67 33.08
N PRO A 128 4.50 -0.71 33.28
CA PRO A 128 3.57 -0.03 32.38
C PRO A 128 3.91 1.46 32.21
N PRO A 129 3.90 1.98 30.96
CA PRO A 129 4.25 3.37 30.67
C PRO A 129 3.20 4.37 31.20
N LEU A 130 1.95 3.93 31.40
CA LEU A 130 0.88 4.73 31.99
C LEU A 130 0.64 4.35 33.45
N SER A 131 0.43 5.37 34.27
CA SER A 131 -0.13 5.34 35.61
C SER A 131 -1.50 4.64 35.62
N PRO A 132 -1.81 3.87 36.67
CA PRO A 132 -3.15 3.32 36.85
C PRO A 132 -4.23 4.39 37.13
N PHE A 133 -3.83 5.63 37.38
CA PHE A 133 -4.69 6.78 37.65
C PHE A 133 -4.62 7.80 36.51
N GLY A 134 -5.75 8.39 36.16
CA GLY A 134 -5.85 9.45 35.15
C GLY A 134 -7.15 9.34 34.36
N GLU A 135 -7.27 10.18 33.32
CA GLU A 135 -8.38 10.11 32.37
C GLU A 135 -8.29 8.85 31.49
N ILE A 136 -9.41 8.51 30.83
CA ILE A 136 -9.47 7.40 29.88
C ILE A 136 -8.47 7.64 28.74
N PHE A 137 -7.60 6.66 28.54
CA PHE A 137 -6.64 6.62 27.44
C PHE A 137 -7.18 5.73 26.33
N THR A 138 -7.24 6.26 25.10
CA THR A 138 -7.82 5.53 23.96
C THR A 138 -6.76 4.86 23.13
N ILE A 139 -6.91 3.58 22.83
CA ILE A 139 -6.06 2.87 21.88
C ILE A 139 -6.91 2.46 20.69
N SER A 140 -6.53 2.90 19.50
CA SER A 140 -7.31 2.66 18.29
C SER A 140 -6.54 1.89 17.24
N ALA A 141 -7.23 1.01 16.53
CA ALA A 141 -6.70 0.20 15.44
C ALA A 141 -7.77 -0.04 14.36
N LEU A 142 -7.33 -0.35 13.14
CA LEU A 142 -8.22 -0.56 11.99
C LEU A 142 -8.71 -2.01 11.90
N GLY A 143 -10.03 -2.22 11.88
CA GLY A 143 -10.62 -3.52 11.52
C GLY A 143 -10.01 -4.69 12.30
N SER A 144 -9.60 -5.75 11.60
CA SER A 144 -9.00 -6.94 12.23
C SER A 144 -7.61 -6.70 12.85
N ASP A 145 -6.99 -5.54 12.65
CA ASP A 145 -5.72 -5.21 13.30
C ASP A 145 -5.90 -5.02 14.81
N SER A 146 -7.12 -4.68 15.24
CA SER A 146 -7.48 -4.61 16.65
C SER A 146 -7.36 -5.95 17.38
N ASP A 147 -7.31 -7.08 16.66
CA ASP A 147 -7.09 -8.41 17.26
C ASP A 147 -5.74 -8.49 18.00
N LEU A 148 -4.79 -7.60 17.68
CA LEU A 148 -3.49 -7.50 18.37
C LEU A 148 -3.58 -6.68 19.67
N LEU A 149 -4.67 -5.96 19.91
CA LEU A 149 -4.90 -5.17 21.13
C LEU A 149 -5.53 -6.05 22.23
N THR A 150 -4.82 -7.12 22.60
CA THR A 150 -5.28 -8.11 23.59
C THR A 150 -5.25 -7.57 25.02
N ASP A 151 -5.84 -8.33 25.96
CA ASP A 151 -5.75 -7.98 27.39
C ASP A 151 -4.30 -7.92 27.90
N ASP A 152 -3.39 -8.77 27.39
CA ASP A 152 -1.94 -8.70 27.72
C ASP A 152 -1.32 -7.40 27.21
N PHE A 153 -1.66 -7.00 25.98
CA PHE A 153 -1.21 -5.72 25.41
C PHE A 153 -1.69 -4.54 26.26
N ILE A 154 -2.97 -4.54 26.67
CA ILE A 154 -3.57 -3.50 27.53
C ILE A 154 -2.88 -3.47 28.90
N ALA A 155 -2.69 -4.63 29.54
CA ALA A 155 -2.06 -4.74 30.85
C ALA A 155 -0.60 -4.26 30.85
N ARG A 156 0.11 -4.44 29.73
CA ARG A 156 1.47 -3.89 29.53
C ARG A 156 1.51 -2.39 29.37
N ILE A 157 0.42 -1.77 28.92
CA ILE A 157 0.32 -0.31 28.78
C ILE A 157 -0.09 0.36 30.09
N CYS A 158 -1.04 -0.23 30.81
CA CYS A 158 -1.56 0.31 32.06
C CYS A 158 -2.02 -0.82 32.98
N ALA A 159 -1.58 -0.77 34.25
CA ALA A 159 -2.00 -1.77 35.25
C ALA A 159 -3.51 -1.71 35.56
N ASN A 160 -4.15 -0.56 35.32
CA ASN A 160 -5.60 -0.40 35.42
C ASN A 160 -6.24 -0.44 34.02
N SER A 161 -6.76 -1.60 33.62
CA SER A 161 -7.39 -1.80 32.31
C SER A 161 -8.67 -0.97 32.13
N GLU A 162 -9.34 -0.57 33.21
CA GLU A 162 -10.54 0.31 33.13
C GLU A 162 -10.20 1.72 32.62
N ARG A 163 -8.92 2.14 32.72
CA ARG A 163 -8.43 3.39 32.12
C ARG A 163 -8.29 3.28 30.59
N ILE A 164 -8.24 2.07 30.03
CA ILE A 164 -7.96 1.86 28.62
C ILE A 164 -9.25 1.59 27.84
N ARG A 165 -9.52 2.45 26.85
CA ARG A 165 -10.61 2.25 25.90
C ARG A 165 -10.03 1.79 24.56
N VAL A 166 -10.39 0.59 24.12
CA VAL A 166 -10.11 0.14 22.76
C VAL A 166 -11.17 0.71 21.80
N LEU A 167 -10.73 1.30 20.69
CA LEU A 167 -11.59 1.89 19.67
C LEU A 167 -11.29 1.25 18.31
N VAL A 168 -12.33 0.72 17.67
CA VAL A 168 -12.26 0.19 16.30
C VAL A 168 -13.30 0.92 15.45
N PRO A 169 -12.90 1.61 14.36
CA PRO A 169 -13.85 2.35 13.55
C PRO A 169 -14.74 1.38 12.76
N PRO A 170 -16.04 1.70 12.53
CA PRO A 170 -16.93 0.88 11.71
C PRO A 170 -16.41 0.70 10.27
N ASN A 171 -15.81 1.76 9.73
CA ASN A 171 -15.07 1.73 8.48
C ASN A 171 -13.58 1.63 8.80
N ALA A 172 -12.95 0.50 8.49
CA ALA A 172 -11.53 0.23 8.76
C ALA A 172 -10.58 1.01 7.82
N THR A 173 -10.70 2.34 7.82
CA THR A 173 -9.86 3.27 7.07
C THR A 173 -9.26 4.30 8.03
N PRO A 174 -8.11 4.93 7.68
CA PRO A 174 -7.56 6.02 8.48
C PRO A 174 -8.55 7.16 8.73
N SER A 175 -9.32 7.56 7.71
CA SER A 175 -10.38 8.57 7.86
C SER A 175 -11.50 8.14 8.82
N GLY A 176 -11.95 6.88 8.75
CA GLY A 176 -12.96 6.34 9.67
C GLY A 176 -12.45 6.29 11.11
N LEU A 177 -11.14 6.07 11.30
CA LEU A 177 -10.49 6.11 12.61
C LEU A 177 -10.47 7.54 13.19
N VAL A 178 -10.17 8.56 12.36
CA VAL A 178 -10.27 9.98 12.75
C VAL A 178 -11.69 10.34 13.16
N GLU A 179 -12.69 9.99 12.35
CA GLU A 179 -14.11 10.22 12.65
C GLU A 179 -14.52 9.56 13.98
N SER A 180 -14.07 8.32 14.21
CA SER A 180 -14.41 7.55 15.42
C SER A 180 -13.69 8.06 16.68
N LEU A 181 -12.48 8.62 16.54
CA LEU A 181 -11.78 9.27 17.65
C LEU A 181 -12.51 10.54 18.11
N GLY A 182 -13.18 11.23 17.18
CA GLY A 182 -13.93 12.45 17.45
C GLY A 182 -13.04 13.66 17.76
N PRO A 183 -13.60 14.73 18.34
CA PRO A 183 -12.86 15.97 18.61
C PRO A 183 -11.67 15.79 19.56
N GLY A 184 -10.51 16.32 19.17
CA GLY A 184 -9.30 16.27 19.97
C GLY A 184 -9.25 17.30 21.09
N LEU A 185 -9.82 18.49 20.88
CA LEU A 185 -9.84 19.60 21.86
C LEU A 185 -8.44 20.00 22.36
N GLY A 186 -7.43 19.93 21.49
CA GLY A 186 -6.02 20.21 21.79
C GLY A 186 -5.28 19.06 22.48
N ARG A 187 -5.92 17.91 22.68
CA ARG A 187 -5.28 16.72 23.24
C ARG A 187 -4.33 16.09 22.23
N LYS A 188 -3.28 15.44 22.73
CA LYS A 188 -2.29 14.76 21.89
C LYS A 188 -2.71 13.34 21.55
N VAL A 189 -2.41 12.92 20.32
CA VAL A 189 -2.53 11.54 19.84
C VAL A 189 -1.20 11.07 19.26
N LEU A 190 -0.71 9.94 19.77
CA LEU A 190 0.52 9.33 19.28
C LEU A 190 0.20 8.47 18.07
N CYS A 191 0.94 8.66 16.97
CA CYS A 191 0.71 7.97 15.71
C CYS A 191 1.95 7.18 15.29
N PRO A 192 2.11 5.92 15.70
CA PRO A 192 3.15 5.02 15.19
C PRO A 192 2.86 4.64 13.73
N VAL A 193 3.60 5.24 12.80
CA VAL A 193 3.38 5.18 11.34
C VAL A 193 4.70 4.85 10.61
N PRO A 194 4.68 4.48 9.31
CA PRO A 194 5.89 4.14 8.59
C PRO A 194 6.70 5.37 8.20
N LEU A 195 8.01 5.33 8.40
CA LEU A 195 8.97 6.13 7.64
C LEU A 195 9.15 5.53 6.24
N VAL A 196 8.94 6.33 5.19
CA VAL A 196 9.15 5.88 3.80
C VAL A 196 10.58 6.16 3.38
N VAL A 197 11.29 5.13 2.89
CA VAL A 197 12.71 5.24 2.53
C VAL A 197 12.96 4.79 1.10
N GLY A 198 13.50 5.70 0.28
CA GLY A 198 13.86 5.43 -1.11
C GLY A 198 12.68 5.43 -2.09
N LEU A 199 11.50 5.88 -1.64
CA LEU A 199 10.26 6.07 -2.40
C LEU A 199 9.60 7.39 -1.97
N GLU A 200 8.60 7.84 -2.71
CA GLU A 200 7.72 8.93 -2.31
C GLU A 200 6.72 8.46 -1.24
N GLU A 201 6.49 9.29 -0.21
CA GLU A 201 5.50 8.94 0.82
C GLU A 201 4.07 9.02 0.26
N PRO A 202 3.29 7.91 0.27
CA PRO A 202 1.91 7.95 -0.16
C PRO A 202 1.08 8.87 0.73
N GLN A 203 0.09 9.56 0.15
CA GLN A 203 -0.73 10.55 0.86
C GLN A 203 -1.56 9.99 2.03
N VAL A 204 -1.68 8.67 2.17
CA VAL A 204 -2.50 8.02 3.21
C VAL A 204 -2.12 8.47 4.63
N ILE A 205 -0.83 8.54 4.96
CA ILE A 205 -0.37 8.94 6.30
C ILE A 205 -0.36 10.47 6.47
N PRO A 206 0.16 11.27 5.51
CA PRO A 206 0.01 12.72 5.54
C PRO A 206 -1.45 13.19 5.69
N ASP A 207 -2.39 12.59 4.94
CA ASP A 207 -3.82 12.89 5.02
C ASP A 207 -4.38 12.51 6.40
N PHE A 208 -4.02 11.33 6.91
CA PHE A 208 -4.44 10.89 8.25
C PHE A 208 -4.02 11.85 9.37
N LEU A 209 -2.75 12.29 9.38
CA LEU A 209 -2.25 13.24 10.38
C LEU A 209 -2.95 14.59 10.24
N ARG A 210 -3.09 15.09 9.00
CA ARG A 210 -3.81 16.34 8.73
C ARG A 210 -5.26 16.29 9.19
N ASP A 211 -5.95 15.17 8.95
CA ASP A 211 -7.35 15.01 9.33
C ASP A 211 -7.52 14.95 10.87
N LEU A 212 -6.56 14.38 11.59
CA LEU A 212 -6.50 14.48 13.06
C LEU A 212 -6.33 15.93 13.53
N ASP A 213 -5.41 16.68 12.93
CA ASP A 213 -5.18 18.09 13.25
C ASP A 213 -6.44 18.94 12.99
N LEU A 214 -7.13 18.69 11.87
CA LEU A 214 -8.41 19.34 11.53
C LEU A 214 -9.52 19.02 12.55
N MET A 215 -9.48 17.84 13.17
CA MET A 215 -10.36 17.46 14.28
C MET A 215 -9.90 18.01 15.64
N GLY A 216 -8.86 18.83 15.67
CA GLY A 216 -8.33 19.49 16.85
C GLY A 216 -7.49 18.59 17.75
N TRP A 217 -6.93 17.50 17.21
CA TRP A 217 -5.87 16.76 17.89
C TRP A 217 -4.51 17.43 17.64
N ASP A 218 -3.57 17.27 18.57
CA ASP A 218 -2.15 17.48 18.32
C ASP A 218 -1.55 16.12 17.90
N ALA A 219 -1.49 15.87 16.59
CA ALA A 219 -1.07 14.60 16.03
C ALA A 219 0.46 14.45 16.03
N VAL A 220 0.98 13.60 16.91
CA VAL A 220 2.42 13.36 17.01
C VAL A 220 2.79 12.10 16.22
N ARG A 221 3.46 12.32 15.10
CA ARG A 221 4.06 11.27 14.29
C ARG A 221 5.21 10.58 15.04
N VAL A 222 5.22 9.26 15.03
CA VAL A 222 6.36 8.43 15.42
C VAL A 222 6.69 7.50 14.27
N ASP A 223 7.88 7.64 13.72
CA ASP A 223 8.44 6.70 12.75
C ASP A 223 8.76 5.38 13.44
N GLY A 224 7.75 4.52 13.55
CA GLY A 224 7.80 3.26 14.31
C GLY A 224 8.35 2.09 13.51
N TYR A 225 8.25 2.15 12.18
CA TYR A 225 8.78 1.16 11.26
C TYR A 225 9.09 1.82 9.92
N GLU A 226 9.69 1.09 9.00
CA GLU A 226 10.00 1.58 7.68
C GLU A 226 9.15 0.90 6.62
N THR A 227 8.80 1.64 5.57
CA THR A 227 8.44 1.11 4.26
C THR A 227 9.54 1.52 3.29
N ARG A 228 10.39 0.56 2.93
CA ARG A 228 11.64 0.80 2.21
C ARG A 228 11.56 0.19 0.82
N TRP A 229 12.10 0.88 -0.18
CA TRP A 229 12.30 0.27 -1.49
C TRP A 229 13.19 -0.97 -1.40
N ALA A 230 12.78 -2.08 -2.03
CA ALA A 230 13.57 -3.32 -2.03
C ALA A 230 14.90 -3.20 -2.82
N GLY A 231 15.11 -2.09 -3.53
CA GLY A 231 16.37 -1.76 -4.20
C GLY A 231 16.32 -1.93 -5.72
N PRO A 232 17.45 -1.67 -6.40
CA PRO A 232 17.51 -1.61 -7.86
C PRO A 232 17.12 -2.93 -8.54
N ASN A 233 17.38 -4.06 -7.88
CA ASN A 233 17.13 -5.39 -8.43
C ASN A 233 15.69 -5.88 -8.21
N SER A 234 14.82 -5.06 -7.63
CA SER A 234 13.44 -5.44 -7.28
C SER A 234 12.58 -5.89 -8.47
N ALA A 235 12.91 -5.46 -9.69
CA ALA A 235 12.22 -5.89 -10.90
C ALA A 235 12.84 -7.12 -11.58
N GLU A 236 14.05 -7.55 -11.22
CA GLU A 236 14.80 -8.61 -11.92
C GLU A 236 14.01 -9.92 -12.02
N ARG A 237 13.38 -10.33 -10.92
CA ARG A 237 12.61 -11.59 -10.88
C ARG A 237 11.40 -11.55 -11.81
N LEU A 238 10.80 -10.38 -12.02
CA LEU A 238 9.71 -10.21 -12.97
C LEU A 238 10.25 -10.30 -14.41
N VAL A 239 11.37 -9.64 -14.71
CA VAL A 239 11.85 -9.49 -16.10
C VAL A 239 12.66 -10.66 -16.63
N THR A 240 13.29 -11.47 -15.77
CA THR A 240 14.12 -12.64 -16.16
C THR A 240 13.31 -13.80 -16.76
N ARG A 241 11.97 -13.70 -16.76
CA ARG A 241 11.00 -14.66 -17.29
C ARG A 241 10.95 -14.72 -18.83
N GLU A 242 12.09 -14.79 -19.53
CA GLU A 242 12.18 -14.52 -21.00
C GLU A 242 11.22 -15.34 -21.86
N ARG A 243 10.84 -16.55 -21.43
CA ARG A 243 9.95 -17.45 -22.16
C ARG A 243 8.62 -17.73 -21.46
N GLU A 244 8.37 -17.15 -20.30
CA GLU A 244 7.17 -17.38 -19.50
C GLU A 244 6.24 -16.16 -19.59
N THR A 245 4.95 -16.42 -19.85
CA THR A 245 3.92 -15.38 -19.82
C THR A 245 3.58 -15.05 -18.37
N VAL A 246 3.49 -13.76 -18.03
CA VAL A 246 2.83 -13.30 -16.80
C VAL A 246 1.44 -12.82 -17.18
N ASP A 247 0.41 -13.47 -16.64
CA ASP A 247 -0.99 -13.23 -17.01
C ASP A 247 -1.59 -12.08 -16.19
N ALA A 248 -1.12 -11.87 -14.97
CA ALA A 248 -1.53 -10.74 -14.15
C ALA A 248 -0.42 -10.25 -13.21
N ILE A 249 -0.51 -9.01 -12.78
CA ILE A 249 0.24 -8.46 -11.64
C ILE A 249 -0.72 -7.84 -10.63
N VAL A 250 -0.51 -8.13 -9.34
CA VAL A 250 -1.30 -7.59 -8.22
C VAL A 250 -0.46 -6.60 -7.43
N PHE A 251 -1.00 -5.40 -7.21
CA PHE A 251 -0.45 -4.39 -6.30
C PHE A 251 -1.35 -4.23 -5.09
N THR A 252 -0.77 -4.24 -3.89
CA THR A 252 -1.53 -3.99 -2.65
C THR A 252 -1.37 -2.58 -2.10
N SER A 253 -0.36 -1.84 -2.57
CA SER A 253 -0.10 -0.45 -2.16
C SER A 253 0.55 0.37 -3.29
N THR A 254 0.47 1.69 -3.19
CA THR A 254 1.12 2.61 -4.14
C THR A 254 2.64 2.50 -4.11
N ALA A 255 3.24 2.30 -2.93
CA ALA A 255 4.68 2.15 -2.76
C ALA A 255 5.23 0.94 -3.54
N GLU A 256 4.45 -0.14 -3.66
CA GLU A 256 4.82 -1.29 -4.48
C GLU A 256 4.89 -0.96 -5.97
N VAL A 257 3.95 -0.13 -6.46
CA VAL A 257 3.91 0.30 -7.86
C VAL A 257 5.13 1.17 -8.16
N GLU A 258 5.38 2.17 -7.32
CA GLU A 258 6.56 3.03 -7.47
C GLU A 258 7.85 2.21 -7.41
N GLY A 259 7.95 1.30 -6.43
CA GLY A 259 9.10 0.42 -6.28
C GLY A 259 9.37 -0.44 -7.52
N LEU A 260 8.31 -0.95 -8.16
CA LEU A 260 8.44 -1.70 -9.41
C LEU A 260 8.93 -0.80 -10.55
N LEU A 261 8.28 0.36 -10.74
CA LEU A 261 8.62 1.29 -11.82
C LEU A 261 10.06 1.78 -11.71
N LYS A 262 10.49 2.09 -10.48
CA LYS A 262 11.86 2.48 -10.18
C LYS A 262 12.84 1.34 -10.48
N GLY A 263 12.55 0.12 -10.02
CA GLY A 263 13.37 -1.07 -10.30
C GLY A 263 13.49 -1.37 -11.80
N LEU A 264 12.40 -1.20 -12.58
CA LEU A 264 12.45 -1.32 -14.03
C LEU A 264 13.38 -0.26 -14.65
N GLY A 265 13.31 0.98 -14.17
CA GLY A 265 14.17 2.07 -14.63
C GLY A 265 15.66 1.78 -14.43
N GLU A 266 16.05 1.20 -13.30
CA GLU A 266 17.45 0.84 -12.99
C GLU A 266 18.04 -0.19 -13.96
N ILE A 267 17.18 -1.07 -14.51
CA ILE A 267 17.59 -2.07 -15.50
C ILE A 267 17.29 -1.63 -16.95
N GLY A 268 17.00 -0.34 -17.17
CA GLY A 268 16.80 0.24 -18.49
C GLY A 268 15.47 -0.14 -19.16
N LEU A 269 14.48 -0.58 -18.39
CA LEU A 269 13.14 -0.94 -18.86
C LEU A 269 12.09 0.05 -18.35
N GLY A 270 11.02 0.22 -19.12
CA GLY A 270 9.82 0.91 -18.69
C GLY A 270 8.63 -0.05 -18.55
N TRP A 271 7.56 0.43 -17.93
CA TRP A 271 6.29 -0.30 -17.86
C TRP A 271 5.76 -0.71 -19.26
N GLY A 272 5.98 0.15 -20.26
CA GLY A 272 5.62 -0.12 -21.66
C GLY A 272 6.34 -1.33 -22.26
N ASP A 273 7.57 -1.64 -21.83
CA ASP A 273 8.30 -2.84 -22.25
C ASP A 273 7.61 -4.11 -21.77
N LEU A 274 7.14 -4.12 -20.50
CA LEU A 274 6.39 -5.25 -19.96
C LEU A 274 5.06 -5.44 -20.67
N ARG A 275 4.33 -4.36 -20.95
CA ARG A 275 3.06 -4.44 -21.71
C ARG A 275 3.27 -4.91 -23.15
N ARG A 276 4.38 -4.54 -23.82
CA ARG A 276 4.71 -5.09 -25.15
C ARG A 276 5.06 -6.57 -25.09
N ARG A 277 5.79 -6.97 -24.04
CA ARG A 277 6.21 -8.36 -23.83
C ARG A 277 5.04 -9.26 -23.46
N TRP A 278 4.09 -8.76 -22.67
CA TRP A 278 2.88 -9.45 -22.27
C TRP A 278 1.64 -8.58 -22.57
N PRO A 279 1.16 -8.55 -23.83
CA PRO A 279 0.03 -7.71 -24.23
C PRO A 279 -1.27 -8.01 -23.48
N GLY A 280 -1.43 -9.24 -22.98
CA GLY A 280 -2.56 -9.68 -22.17
C GLY A 280 -2.38 -9.52 -20.65
N LEU A 281 -1.29 -8.89 -20.18
CA LEU A 281 -1.03 -8.71 -18.76
C LEU A 281 -2.16 -7.90 -18.11
N VAL A 282 -2.86 -8.49 -17.14
CA VAL A 282 -3.89 -7.81 -16.34
C VAL A 282 -3.25 -7.15 -15.13
N VAL A 283 -3.45 -5.84 -14.95
CA VAL A 283 -3.04 -5.13 -13.72
C VAL A 283 -4.22 -5.10 -12.75
N ALA A 284 -4.03 -5.68 -11.57
CA ALA A 284 -5.01 -5.64 -10.50
C ALA A 284 -4.51 -4.82 -9.31
N ALA A 285 -5.36 -3.91 -8.83
CA ALA A 285 -5.16 -3.18 -7.58
C ALA A 285 -6.03 -3.78 -6.48
N HIS A 286 -5.45 -3.93 -5.30
CA HIS A 286 -6.14 -4.44 -4.12
C HIS A 286 -7.34 -3.58 -3.69
N GLY A 287 -7.34 -2.29 -4.01
CA GLY A 287 -8.44 -1.38 -3.70
C GLY A 287 -8.30 -0.02 -4.41
N PRO A 288 -9.27 0.88 -4.22
CA PRO A 288 -9.34 2.14 -4.96
C PRO A 288 -8.17 3.08 -4.67
N VAL A 289 -7.64 3.09 -3.44
CA VAL A 289 -6.47 3.92 -3.07
C VAL A 289 -5.22 3.50 -3.86
N THR A 290 -4.96 2.19 -3.93
CA THR A 290 -3.85 1.63 -4.71
C THR A 290 -4.03 1.88 -6.21
N ALA A 291 -5.27 1.78 -6.71
CA ALA A 291 -5.57 2.07 -8.11
C ALA A 291 -5.27 3.53 -8.47
N LEU A 292 -5.76 4.47 -7.67
CA LEU A 292 -5.49 5.89 -7.85
C LEU A 292 -3.99 6.21 -7.76
N GLY A 293 -3.27 5.56 -6.84
CA GLY A 293 -1.83 5.68 -6.72
C GLY A 293 -1.09 5.19 -7.98
N ALA A 294 -1.47 4.03 -8.50
CA ALA A 294 -0.91 3.49 -9.74
C ALA A 294 -1.14 4.42 -10.94
N GLU A 295 -2.37 4.95 -11.08
CA GLU A 295 -2.73 5.87 -12.16
C GLU A 295 -1.96 7.18 -12.10
N ARG A 296 -1.75 7.74 -10.90
CA ARG A 296 -0.89 8.94 -10.70
C ARG A 296 0.55 8.70 -11.15
N LEU A 297 1.05 7.48 -11.02
CA LEU A 297 2.38 7.06 -11.49
C LEU A 297 2.39 6.66 -12.98
N GLY A 298 1.29 6.87 -13.71
CA GLY A 298 1.18 6.57 -15.14
C GLY A 298 0.91 5.10 -15.46
N LEU A 299 0.57 4.28 -14.46
CA LEU A 299 0.24 2.87 -14.63
C LEU A 299 -1.28 2.67 -14.67
N ARG A 300 -1.79 2.26 -15.84
CA ARG A 300 -3.21 1.91 -15.99
C ARG A 300 -3.54 0.60 -15.26
N VAL A 301 -4.52 0.67 -14.36
CA VAL A 301 -5.10 -0.49 -13.68
C VAL A 301 -6.28 -1.04 -14.48
N ASP A 302 -6.33 -2.35 -14.64
CA ASP A 302 -7.36 -3.04 -15.41
C ASP A 302 -8.49 -3.55 -14.49
N VAL A 303 -8.14 -3.91 -13.25
CA VAL A 303 -9.06 -4.48 -12.25
C VAL A 303 -8.84 -3.82 -10.90
N VAL A 304 -9.92 -3.37 -10.26
CA VAL A 304 -9.89 -2.85 -8.88
C VAL A 304 -10.83 -3.68 -8.04
N SER A 305 -10.33 -4.25 -6.94
CA SER A 305 -11.22 -4.96 -6.01
C SER A 305 -12.13 -3.97 -5.27
N SER A 306 -13.43 -4.30 -5.23
CA SER A 306 -14.41 -3.61 -4.36
C SER A 306 -14.39 -4.14 -2.91
N ARG A 307 -13.74 -5.28 -2.67
CA ARG A 307 -13.57 -5.92 -1.36
C ARG A 307 -12.09 -5.86 -0.97
N PHE A 308 -11.71 -4.80 -0.28
CA PHE A 308 -10.32 -4.51 0.09
C PHE A 308 -10.03 -4.65 1.58
N SER A 309 -10.92 -5.33 2.32
CA SER A 309 -10.65 -5.79 3.69
C SER A 309 -9.87 -7.11 3.74
N SER A 310 -9.77 -7.83 2.61
CA SER A 310 -8.94 -9.02 2.48
C SER A 310 -8.44 -9.24 1.04
N PHE A 311 -7.33 -9.94 0.89
CA PHE A 311 -6.77 -10.29 -0.42
C PHE A 311 -7.68 -11.19 -1.26
N ASP A 312 -8.66 -11.88 -0.67
CA ASP A 312 -9.65 -12.65 -1.41
C ASP A 312 -10.36 -11.78 -2.46
N GLY A 313 -10.65 -10.52 -2.14
CA GLY A 313 -11.36 -9.65 -3.06
C GLY A 313 -10.63 -9.40 -4.38
N VAL A 314 -9.31 -9.17 -4.34
CA VAL A 314 -8.53 -8.96 -5.58
C VAL A 314 -8.33 -10.26 -6.36
N VAL A 315 -8.21 -11.39 -5.67
CA VAL A 315 -8.12 -12.71 -6.30
C VAL A 315 -9.44 -13.08 -6.99
N GLU A 316 -10.59 -12.81 -6.37
CA GLU A 316 -11.90 -13.00 -7.01
C GLU A 316 -12.14 -12.03 -8.16
N ALA A 317 -11.73 -10.76 -8.03
CA ALA A 317 -11.86 -9.78 -9.11
C ALA A 317 -11.07 -10.21 -10.36
N LEU A 318 -9.86 -10.75 -10.18
CA LEU A 318 -9.08 -11.38 -11.26
C LEU A 318 -9.81 -12.59 -11.86
N ALA A 319 -10.37 -13.47 -11.03
CA ALA A 319 -11.11 -14.65 -11.50
C ALA A 319 -12.30 -14.25 -12.39
N HIS A 320 -13.09 -13.28 -11.95
CA HIS A 320 -14.25 -12.76 -12.69
C HIS A 320 -13.84 -12.13 -14.02
N THR A 321 -12.73 -11.38 -14.04
CA THR A 321 -12.19 -10.77 -15.26
C THR A 321 -11.92 -11.83 -16.32
N TRP A 322 -11.27 -12.93 -15.94
CA TRP A 322 -10.97 -14.01 -16.88
C TRP A 322 -12.16 -14.88 -17.28
N GLN A 323 -13.16 -15.04 -16.41
CA GLN A 323 -14.41 -15.74 -16.74
C GLN A 323 -15.25 -14.93 -17.72
N SER A 324 -15.34 -13.62 -17.52
CA SER A 324 -16.12 -12.71 -18.38
C SER A 324 -15.55 -12.64 -19.78
N SER A 325 -14.22 -12.58 -19.92
CA SER A 325 -13.55 -12.64 -21.24
C SER A 325 -13.79 -13.96 -21.98
N SER A 326 -14.22 -15.02 -21.29
CA SER A 326 -14.52 -16.33 -21.88
C SER A 326 -16.00 -16.50 -22.27
N SER A 327 -16.89 -15.63 -21.78
CA SER A 327 -18.35 -15.72 -22.01
C SER A 327 -18.84 -14.84 -23.18
N TYR A 328 -17.97 -13.98 -23.71
CA TYR A 328 -18.22 -13.15 -24.89
C TYR A 328 -17.63 -13.73 -26.19
N MET A 329 -17.26 -15.01 -26.16
CA MET A 329 -16.81 -15.80 -27.31
C MET A 329 -17.70 -17.03 -27.46
#